data_AF-A0A2W5PIV9-F1
#
_entry.id   AF-A0A2W5PIV9-F1
#
_cell.length_a   1.000
_cell.length_b   1.000
_cell.length_c   1.000
_cell.angle_alpha   90.00
_cell.angle_beta   90.00
_cell.angle_gamma   90.00
#
_symmetry.space_group_name_H-M   'P 1'
#
loop_
_entity.id
_entity.type
_entity.pdbx_description
1 polymer ?
#
loop_
_entity_poly.entity_id
_entity_poly.type
_entity_poly.pdbx_seq_one_letter_code
_entity_poly.pdbx_strand_id
1 'polypeptide(L)'
;MPTPPHATAPAVDPTRCPLCGQGNGCAEEAARATGQPQPPCWCMTAEFPPTLRAEVPQAARGRACICAACAAAASSTLPAHALP
;
A
#
# COMPACT_ATOMS: atom_id res chain seq x y z
N MET A 1 22.66 -25.15 15.83
CA MET A 1 22.01 -25.40 14.53
C MET A 1 21.65 -24.06 13.90
N PRO A 2 22.34 -23.61 12.84
CA PRO A 2 22.00 -22.37 12.17
C PRO A 2 20.70 -22.54 11.39
N THR A 3 19.76 -21.63 11.62
CA THR A 3 18.45 -21.52 10.97
C THR A 3 18.63 -21.37 9.45
N PRO A 4 17.79 -22.03 8.61
CA PRO A 4 17.89 -21.87 7.16
C PRO A 4 17.51 -20.43 6.75
N PRO A 5 18.18 -19.85 5.74
CA PRO A 5 17.76 -18.56 5.21
C PRO A 5 16.39 -18.75 4.56
N HIS A 6 15.36 -18.17 5.18
CA HIS A 6 14.04 -18.09 4.56
C HIS A 6 14.19 -17.48 3.17
N ALA A 7 13.68 -18.19 2.17
CA ALA A 7 13.71 -17.82 0.76
C ALA A 7 13.37 -16.34 0.57
N THR A 8 14.22 -15.67 -0.21
CA THR A 8 14.27 -14.23 -0.49
C THR A 8 12.97 -13.74 -1.16
N ALA A 9 11.91 -13.56 -0.37
CA ALA A 9 10.85 -12.63 -0.77
C ALA A 9 11.49 -11.23 -0.87
N PRO A 10 11.19 -10.42 -1.90
CA PRO A 10 11.63 -9.04 -1.92
C PRO A 10 11.19 -8.40 -0.60
N ALA A 11 12.14 -7.86 0.16
CA ALA A 11 11.81 -7.16 1.40
C ALA A 11 10.80 -6.06 1.06
N VAL A 12 9.59 -6.18 1.57
CA VAL A 12 8.55 -5.18 1.35
C VAL A 12 9.00 -3.92 2.09
N ASP A 13 9.25 -2.85 1.34
CA ASP A 13 9.51 -1.53 1.91
C ASP A 13 8.17 -0.93 2.37
N PRO A 14 7.93 -0.79 3.69
CA PRO A 14 6.66 -0.30 4.20
C PRO A 14 6.44 1.19 3.92
N THR A 15 7.46 1.92 3.47
CA THR A 15 7.38 3.34 3.09
C THR A 15 6.99 3.55 1.62
N ARG A 16 6.98 2.48 0.82
CA ARG A 16 6.69 2.52 -0.62
C ARG A 16 5.36 1.87 -0.96
N CYS A 17 4.73 2.40 -1.99
CA CYS A 17 3.51 1.86 -2.58
C CYS A 17 3.86 0.54 -3.29
N PRO A 18 3.17 -0.56 -2.99
CA PRO A 18 3.45 -1.85 -3.61
C PRO A 18 3.01 -1.93 -5.07
N LEU A 19 2.26 -0.94 -5.58
CA LEU A 19 1.79 -0.88 -6.97
C LEU A 19 2.73 -0.08 -7.89
N CYS A 20 3.23 1.05 -7.41
CA CYS A 20 4.03 1.98 -8.23
C CYS A 20 5.44 2.26 -7.69
N GLY A 21 5.80 1.74 -6.51
CA GLY A 21 7.10 1.93 -5.87
C GLY A 21 7.37 3.32 -5.30
N GLN A 22 6.47 4.29 -5.48
CA GLN A 22 6.59 5.65 -4.93
C GLN A 22 6.25 5.70 -3.44
N GLY A 23 6.59 6.79 -2.74
CA GLY A 23 6.23 6.97 -1.33
C GLY A 23 4.72 6.81 -1.08
N ASN A 24 4.35 6.05 -0.05
CA ASN A 24 2.94 5.80 0.27
C ASN A 24 2.35 6.77 1.32
N GLY A 25 3.19 7.52 2.02
CA GLY A 25 2.76 8.46 3.05
C GLY A 25 2.22 7.77 4.31
N CYS A 26 2.73 6.58 4.65
CA CYS A 26 2.31 5.86 5.85
C CYS A 26 2.68 6.64 7.14
N ALA A 27 1.66 7.06 7.89
CA ALA A 27 1.83 7.76 9.16
C ALA A 27 2.56 6.90 10.21
N GLU A 28 2.30 5.58 10.25
CA GLU A 28 2.98 4.68 11.19
C GLU A 28 4.49 4.63 10.94
N GLU A 29 4.90 4.53 9.68
CA GLU A 29 6.33 4.50 9.34
C GLU A 29 6.99 5.87 9.55
N ALA A 30 6.25 6.96 9.29
CA ALA A 30 6.72 8.30 9.66
C ALA A 30 6.89 8.45 11.18
N ALA A 31 5.99 7.89 11.99
CA ALA A 31 6.11 7.88 13.45
C ALA A 31 7.33 7.11 13.92
N ARG A 32 7.59 5.93 13.33
CA ARG A 32 8.80 5.13 13.61
C ARG A 32 10.08 5.88 13.27
N ALA A 33 10.12 6.53 12.11
CA ALA A 33 11.31 7.24 11.62
C ALA A 33 11.63 8.51 12.44
N THR A 34 10.60 9.23 12.89
CA THR A 34 10.75 10.50 13.62
C THR A 34 10.72 10.34 15.14
N GLY A 35 10.21 9.20 15.64
CA GLY A 35 9.90 9.02 17.05
C GLY A 35 8.75 9.89 17.56
N GLN A 36 8.01 10.55 16.65
CA GLN A 36 6.92 11.45 16.99
C GLN A 36 5.57 10.85 16.61
N PRO A 37 4.53 10.99 17.46
CA PRO A 37 3.19 10.55 17.10
C PRO A 37 2.70 11.29 15.85
N GLN A 38 2.11 10.53 14.93
CA GLN A 38 1.50 11.07 13.72
C GLN A 38 -0.02 11.09 13.87
N PRO A 39 -0.72 12.02 13.18
CA PRO A 39 -2.17 11.96 13.07
C PRO A 39 -2.60 10.66 12.35
N PRO A 40 -3.89 10.27 12.45
CA PRO A 40 -4.42 9.14 11.70
C PRO A 40 -4.02 9.20 10.22
N CYS A 41 -3.50 8.09 9.67
CA CYS A 41 -3.05 8.04 8.28
C CYS A 41 -4.23 8.31 7.34
N TRP A 42 -4.01 9.14 6.31
CA TRP A 42 -5.02 9.43 5.28
C TRP A 42 -5.62 8.15 4.66
N CYS A 43 -4.84 7.06 4.61
CA CYS A 43 -5.29 5.78 4.04
C CYS A 43 -6.38 5.10 4.89
N MET A 44 -6.54 5.47 6.16
CA MET A 44 -7.60 4.89 7.02
C MET A 44 -8.99 5.40 6.66
N THR A 45 -9.06 6.59 6.05
CA THR A 45 -10.33 7.21 5.63
C THR A 45 -10.54 7.14 4.13
N ALA A 46 -9.58 6.61 3.37
CA ALA A 46 -9.67 6.51 1.92
C ALA A 46 -10.43 5.25 1.50
N GLU A 47 -11.27 5.39 0.47
CA GLU A 47 -11.94 4.28 -0.19
C GLU A 47 -10.95 3.59 -1.15
N PHE A 48 -10.82 2.26 -1.05
CA PHE A 48 -10.01 1.48 -1.96
C PHE A 48 -10.89 0.46 -2.68
N PRO A 49 -11.07 0.56 -4.01
CA PRO A 49 -11.80 -0.43 -4.77
C PRO A 49 -11.24 -1.85 -4.53
N PRO A 50 -12.10 -2.88 -4.45
CA PRO A 50 -11.65 -4.26 -4.25
C PRO A 50 -10.72 -4.74 -5.38
N THR A 51 -10.93 -4.24 -6.60
CA THR A 51 -10.05 -4.49 -7.75
C THR A 51 -8.63 -3.97 -7.51
N LEU A 52 -8.48 -2.74 -7.02
CA LEU A 52 -7.19 -2.16 -6.66
C LEU A 52 -6.49 -2.94 -5.53
N ARG A 53 -7.25 -3.38 -4.52
CA ARG A 53 -6.71 -4.23 -3.45
C ARG A 53 -6.25 -5.60 -3.95
N ALA A 54 -6.90 -6.14 -4.99
CA ALA A 54 -6.51 -7.39 -5.61
C ALA A 54 -5.14 -7.29 -6.31
N GLU A 55 -4.79 -6.13 -6.87
CA GLU A 55 -3.50 -5.87 -7.50
C GLU A 55 -2.32 -5.84 -6.51
N VAL A 56 -2.58 -5.65 -5.22
CA VAL A 56 -1.51 -5.66 -4.20
C VAL A 56 -0.90 -7.07 -4.11
N PRO A 57 0.43 -7.21 -4.34
CA PRO A 57 1.13 -8.48 -4.20
C PRO A 57 0.88 -9.10 -2.83
N GLN A 58 0.67 -10.42 -2.78
CA GLN A 58 0.36 -11.11 -1.52
C GLN A 58 1.38 -10.82 -0.42
N ALA A 59 2.66 -10.73 -0.77
CA ALA A 59 3.73 -10.41 0.17
C ALA A 59 3.60 -9.00 0.77
N ALA A 60 2.98 -8.04 0.09
CA ALA A 60 2.86 -6.65 0.53
C ALA A 60 1.55 -6.35 1.28
N ARG A 61 0.57 -7.26 1.24
CA ARG A 61 -0.73 -7.09 1.91
C ARG A 61 -0.53 -6.97 3.42
N GLY A 62 -1.09 -5.90 4.01
CA GLY A 62 -0.95 -5.59 5.43
C GLY A 62 0.45 -5.14 5.85
N ARG A 63 1.38 -4.93 4.91
CA ARG A 63 2.76 -4.51 5.18
C ARG A 63 3.12 -3.15 4.59
N ALA A 64 2.49 -2.76 3.49
CA ALA A 64 2.70 -1.47 2.85
C ALA A 64 1.36 -0.85 2.42
N CYS A 65 1.23 0.47 2.57
CA CYS A 65 0.05 1.21 2.13
C CYS A 65 0.08 1.49 0.62
N ILE A 66 -1.09 1.55 0.00
CA ILE A 66 -1.26 2.07 -1.36
C ILE A 66 -1.19 3.60 -1.30
N CYS A 67 -0.48 4.27 -2.21
CA CYS A 67 -0.37 5.73 -2.22
C CYS A 67 -1.65 6.40 -2.76
N ALA A 68 -1.82 7.69 -2.43
CA ALA A 68 -3.00 8.48 -2.83
C ALA A 68 -3.16 8.57 -4.36
N ALA A 69 -2.06 8.61 -5.11
CA ALA A 69 -2.10 8.64 -6.57
C ALA A 69 -2.71 7.34 -7.16
N CYS A 70 -2.30 6.18 -6.65
CA CYS A 70 -2.88 4.89 -7.08
C CYS A 70 -4.34 4.74 -6.64
N ALA A 71 -4.68 5.20 -5.43
CA ALA A 71 -6.06 5.21 -4.96
C ALA A 71 -6.96 6.07 -5.87
N ALA A 72 -6.52 7.30 -6.20
CA ALA A 72 -7.25 8.20 -7.08
C ALA A 72 -7.41 7.65 -8.50
N ALA A 73 -6.34 7.08 -9.08
CA ALA A 73 -6.38 6.49 -10.42
C ALA A 73 -7.42 5.34 -10.53
N ALA A 74 -7.54 4.52 -9.48
CA ALA A 74 -8.54 3.46 -9.44
C ALA A 74 -9.96 3.99 -9.31
N SER A 75 -10.18 5.05 -8.52
CA SER A 75 -11.49 5.68 -8.35
C SER A 75 -11.98 6.42 -9.60
N SER A 76 -11.07 6.92 -10.43
CA SER A 76 -11.40 7.52 -11.74
C SER A 76 -11.71 6.50 -12.83
N THR A 77 -11.45 5.21 -12.58
CA THR A 77 -11.83 4.13 -13.48
C THR A 77 -13.30 3.78 -13.25
N LEU A 78 -14.21 4.62 -13.78
CA LEU A 78 -15.57 4.17 -14.08
C LEU A 78 -15.48 2.93 -14.98
N PRO A 79 -16.24 1.86 -14.73
CA PRO A 79 -16.35 0.79 -15.71
C PRO A 79 -17.03 1.39 -16.95
N ALA A 80 -16.27 1.59 -18.03
CA ALA A 80 -16.79 1.93 -19.35
C ALA A 80 -17.60 0.77 -20.00
N HIS A 81 -18.16 -0.13 -19.19
CA HIS A 81 -18.93 -1.30 -19.58
C HIS A 81 -20.27 -1.32 -18.82
N ALA A 82 -21.09 -0.30 -19.02
CA ALA A 82 -22.51 -0.36 -18.71
C ALA A 82 -23.30 0.67 -19.55
N LEU A 83 -23.33 0.47 -20.87
CA LEU A 83 -24.40 0.99 -21.73
C LEU A 83 -24.71 -0.08 -22.79
N PRO A 84 -25.93 -0.65 -22.84
CA PRO A 84 -26.62 -0.86 -24.10
C PRO A 84 -27.19 0.47 -24.63
#